data_AF-A0A9D9W145-F1
#
_entry.id   AF-A0A9D9W145-F1
#
_cell.length_a   1.000
_cell.length_b   1.000
_cell.length_c   1.000
_cell.angle_alpha   90.00
_cell.angle_beta   90.00
_cell.angle_gamma   90.00
#
_symmetry.space_group_name_H-M   'P 1'
#
loop_
_entity.id
_entity.type
_entity.pdbx_description
1 polymer ?
#
loop_
_entity_poly.entity_id
_entity_poly.type
_entity_poly.pdbx_seq_one_letter_code
_entity_poly.pdbx_strand_id
1 'polypeptide(L)'
;LNAANAVFILGSTEPHYTPSKVYQAVLSGKPILAVLHTMSTAVEVLTNSGAGYVVDFANEDECELKMQYFEKEYMQFLEFYQQYNPANINMLAFEKYSAYNITDTLAQALNKITES
;
A
#
# COMPACT_ATOMS: atom_id res chain seq x y z
N LEU A 1 8.76 -14.49 -8.56
CA LEU A 1 7.54 -13.78 -8.10
C LEU A 1 6.23 -14.23 -8.77
N ASN A 2 6.25 -15.09 -9.81
CA ASN A 2 5.03 -15.54 -10.52
C ASN A 2 4.23 -16.68 -9.86
N ALA A 3 4.65 -17.20 -8.71
CA ALA A 3 3.93 -18.27 -8.01
C ALA A 3 2.91 -17.76 -6.97
N ALA A 4 3.02 -16.51 -6.51
CA ALA A 4 2.17 -15.99 -5.44
C ALA A 4 0.83 -15.45 -5.98
N ASN A 5 -0.27 -15.79 -5.32
CA ASN A 5 -1.62 -15.31 -5.64
C ASN A 5 -1.92 -13.90 -5.10
N ALA A 6 -1.23 -13.50 -4.04
CA ALA A 6 -1.39 -12.23 -3.36
C ALA A 6 -0.04 -11.71 -2.85
N VAL A 7 0.00 -10.44 -2.46
CA VAL A 7 1.16 -9.83 -1.78
C VAL A 7 0.78 -9.57 -0.34
N PHE A 8 1.62 -10.00 0.60
CA PHE A 8 1.47 -9.67 2.02
C PHE A 8 2.51 -8.62 2.41
N ILE A 9 2.06 -7.48 2.94
CA ILE A 9 2.91 -6.37 3.38
C ILE A 9 2.80 -6.25 4.90
N LEU A 10 3.94 -6.37 5.58
CA LEU A 10 4.07 -5.99 6.99
C LEU A 10 4.77 -4.64 7.06
N GLY A 11 4.09 -3.66 7.63
CA GLY A 11 4.64 -2.33 7.91
C GLY A 11 5.61 -2.35 9.09
N SER A 12 6.23 -1.19 9.32
CA SER A 12 6.94 -0.90 10.57
C SER A 12 5.96 -0.36 11.62
N THR A 13 6.29 -0.48 12.90
CA THR A 13 5.64 0.28 13.98
C THR A 13 5.98 1.77 13.91
N GLU A 14 6.99 2.16 13.13
CA GLU A 14 7.36 3.55 12.89
C GLU A 14 6.37 4.23 11.90
N PRO A 15 5.83 5.42 12.21
CA PRO A 15 4.81 6.10 11.40
C PRO A 15 5.20 6.42 9.95
N HIS A 16 6.51 6.45 9.63
CA HIS A 16 7.04 7.00 8.38
C HIS A 16 7.70 5.97 7.46
N TYR A 17 7.08 4.80 7.33
CA TYR A 17 7.53 3.80 6.36
C TYR A 17 7.36 4.28 4.91
N THR A 18 8.43 4.22 4.12
CA THR A 18 8.45 4.73 2.74
C THR A 18 7.68 3.81 1.76
N PRO A 19 6.83 4.32 0.86
CA PRO A 19 5.88 3.51 0.07
C PRO A 19 6.47 2.61 -1.05
N SER A 20 7.79 2.50 -1.19
CA SER A 20 8.41 1.91 -2.39
C SER A 20 7.99 0.45 -2.64
N LYS A 21 7.77 -0.35 -1.57
CA LYS A 21 7.27 -1.73 -1.70
C LYS A 21 5.77 -1.81 -2.03
N VAL A 22 5.00 -0.85 -1.53
CA VAL A 22 3.55 -0.75 -1.80
C VAL A 22 3.33 -0.42 -3.27
N TYR A 23 4.12 0.53 -3.81
CA TYR A 23 4.05 0.89 -5.22
C TYR A 23 4.33 -0.31 -6.14
N GLN A 24 5.42 -1.04 -5.88
CA GLN A 24 5.75 -2.24 -6.65
C GLN A 24 4.71 -3.36 -6.50
N ALA A 25 4.10 -3.49 -5.31
CA ALA A 25 3.03 -4.45 -5.07
C ALA A 25 1.77 -4.12 -5.89
N VAL A 26 1.36 -2.85 -5.95
CA VAL A 26 0.20 -2.42 -6.77
C VAL A 26 0.46 -2.67 -8.25
N LEU A 27 1.66 -2.33 -8.74
CA LEU A 27 2.05 -2.56 -10.14
C LEU A 27 2.11 -4.05 -10.51
N SER A 28 2.23 -4.95 -9.53
CA SER A 28 2.17 -6.39 -9.80
C SER A 28 0.77 -6.88 -10.19
N GLY A 29 -0.27 -6.05 -10.00
CA GLY A 29 -1.66 -6.39 -10.30
C GLY A 29 -2.20 -7.53 -9.43
N LYS A 30 -1.62 -7.73 -8.24
CA LYS A 30 -2.05 -8.77 -7.29
C LYS A 30 -2.75 -8.14 -6.11
N PRO A 31 -3.78 -8.79 -5.54
CA PRO A 31 -4.43 -8.31 -4.34
C PRO A 31 -3.43 -8.26 -3.19
N ILE A 32 -3.49 -7.18 -2.43
CA ILE A 32 -2.56 -6.91 -1.33
C ILE A 32 -3.30 -7.08 -0.01
N LEU A 33 -2.73 -7.86 0.90
CA LEU A 33 -3.06 -7.80 2.32
C LEU A 33 -1.95 -7.01 3.00
N ALA A 34 -2.28 -5.94 3.71
CA ALA A 34 -1.29 -5.11 4.37
C ALA A 34 -1.63 -4.92 5.85
N VAL A 35 -0.65 -5.10 6.73
CA VAL A 35 -0.75 -4.73 8.15
C VAL A 35 0.12 -3.51 8.37
N LEU A 36 -0.48 -2.35 8.66
CA LEU A 36 0.20 -1.06 8.60
C LEU A 36 -0.16 -0.16 9.77
N HIS A 37 0.76 0.70 10.19
CA HIS A 37 0.39 1.78 11.12
C HIS A 37 -0.61 2.74 10.44
N THR A 38 -1.68 3.18 11.12
CA THR A 38 -2.77 4.00 10.54
C THR A 38 -2.27 5.33 9.95
N MET A 39 -1.18 5.89 10.48
CA MET A 39 -0.55 7.11 9.96
C MET A 39 0.32 6.89 8.70
N SER A 40 0.48 5.65 8.24
CA SER A 40 1.24 5.36 7.04
C SER A 40 0.47 5.81 5.80
N THR A 41 1.13 6.56 4.92
CA THR A 41 0.55 6.97 3.63
C THR A 41 0.17 5.77 2.75
N ALA A 42 0.75 4.59 3.01
CA ALA A 42 0.41 3.35 2.34
C ALA A 42 -1.04 2.89 2.61
N VAL A 43 -1.62 3.25 3.76
CA VAL A 43 -3.03 2.96 4.08
C VAL A 43 -3.93 3.65 3.06
N GLU A 44 -3.73 4.95 2.85
CA GLU A 44 -4.50 5.72 1.87
C GLU A 44 -4.28 5.22 0.44
N VAL A 45 -3.04 4.93 0.08
CA VAL A 45 -2.70 4.44 -1.27
C VAL A 45 -3.47 3.16 -1.58
N LEU A 46 -3.44 2.18 -0.68
CA LEU A 46 -4.07 0.87 -0.89
C LEU A 46 -5.59 0.97 -0.90
N THR A 47 -6.17 1.71 0.05
CA THR A 47 -7.62 1.88 0.16
C THR A 47 -8.19 2.68 -1.02
N ASN A 48 -7.57 3.82 -1.38
CA ASN A 48 -8.10 4.70 -2.43
C ASN A 48 -7.87 4.15 -3.85
N SER A 49 -6.80 3.36 -4.05
CA SER A 49 -6.59 2.67 -5.32
C SER A 49 -7.45 1.41 -5.45
N GLY A 50 -8.00 0.87 -4.36
CA GLY A 50 -8.68 -0.43 -4.34
C GLY A 50 -7.72 -1.61 -4.56
N ALA A 51 -6.40 -1.39 -4.41
CA ALA A 51 -5.41 -2.42 -4.70
C ALA A 51 -5.22 -3.44 -3.57
N GLY A 52 -5.75 -3.18 -2.37
CA GLY A 52 -5.58 -4.09 -1.23
C GLY A 52 -6.55 -3.89 -0.08
N TYR A 53 -6.55 -4.89 0.81
CA TYR A 53 -7.17 -4.86 2.13
C TYR A 53 -6.12 -4.48 3.16
N VAL A 54 -6.46 -3.51 4.03
CA VAL A 54 -5.54 -2.96 5.03
C VAL A 54 -6.06 -3.25 6.43
N VAL A 55 -5.24 -3.94 7.21
CA VAL A 55 -5.36 -4.11 8.66
C VAL A 55 -4.49 -3.04 9.31
N ASP A 56 -5.08 -1.88 9.60
CA ASP A 56 -4.33 -0.75 10.16
C ASP A 56 -4.23 -0.82 11.70
N PHE A 57 -3.30 -0.12 12.34
CA PHE A 57 -3.23 -0.03 13.80
C PHE A 57 -2.61 1.30 14.24
N ALA A 58 -3.06 1.86 15.37
CA ALA A 58 -2.56 3.13 15.89
C ALA A 58 -1.42 2.98 16.91
N ASN A 59 -1.25 1.80 17.50
CA ASN A 59 -0.21 1.49 18.49
C ASN A 59 0.03 -0.03 18.60
N GLU A 60 1.00 -0.42 19.44
CA GLU A 60 1.39 -1.83 19.63
C GLU A 60 0.27 -2.68 20.25
N ASP A 61 -0.45 -2.17 21.27
CA ASP A 61 -1.56 -2.90 21.90
C ASP A 61 -2.67 -3.22 20.89
N GLU A 62 -3.01 -2.26 20.02
CA GLU A 62 -3.99 -2.47 18.96
C GLU A 62 -3.47 -3.46 17.90
N CYS A 63 -2.18 -3.39 17.55
CA CYS A 63 -1.56 -4.35 16.66
C CYS A 63 -1.67 -5.77 17.22
N GLU A 64 -1.34 -5.97 18.50
CA GLU A 64 -1.49 -7.26 19.18
C GLU A 64 -2.93 -7.76 19.17
N LEU A 65 -3.90 -6.87 19.46
CA LEU A 65 -5.33 -7.21 19.41
C LEU A 65 -5.75 -7.65 18.01
N LYS A 66 -5.35 -6.91 16.96
CA LYS A 66 -5.65 -7.29 15.57
C LYS A 66 -4.97 -8.60 15.18
N MET A 67 -3.78 -8.89 15.70
CA MET A 67 -3.11 -10.17 15.48
C MET A 67 -3.82 -11.34 16.19
N GLN A 68 -4.42 -11.12 17.36
CA GLN A 68 -5.25 -12.13 18.03
C GLN A 68 -6.51 -12.50 17.20
N TYR A 69 -7.06 -11.53 16.47
CA TYR A 69 -8.21 -11.72 15.59
C TYR A 69 -7.82 -11.81 14.11
N PHE A 70 -6.56 -12.14 13.80
CA PHE A 70 -6.05 -12.14 12.43
C PHE A 70 -6.81 -13.10 11.50
N GLU A 71 -7.35 -14.21 12.02
CA GLU A 71 -8.21 -15.11 11.25
C GLU A 71 -9.41 -14.39 10.64
N LYS A 72 -10.05 -13.49 11.41
CA LYS A 72 -11.17 -12.69 10.92
C LYS A 72 -10.75 -11.73 9.82
N GLU A 73 -9.64 -11.02 10.03
CA GLU A 73 -9.07 -10.11 9.03
C GLU A 73 -8.68 -10.85 7.74
N TYR A 74 -8.13 -12.07 7.89
CA TYR A 74 -7.78 -12.93 6.77
C TYR A 74 -9.01 -13.39 5.99
N MET A 75 -10.11 -13.76 6.67
CA MET A 75 -11.36 -14.10 6.01
C MET A 75 -11.93 -12.92 5.21
N GLN A 76 -11.89 -11.71 5.77
CA GLN A 76 -12.29 -10.49 5.05
C GLN A 76 -11.40 -10.23 3.83
N PHE A 77 -10.10 -10.49 3.95
CA PHE A 77 -9.21 -10.45 2.81
C PHE A 77 -9.56 -11.50 1.74
N LEU A 78 -9.98 -12.70 2.10
CA LEU A 78 -10.40 -13.72 1.13
C LEU A 78 -11.66 -13.30 0.36
N GLU A 79 -12.62 -12.64 1.03
CA GLU A 79 -13.79 -12.06 0.36
C GLU A 79 -13.36 -10.96 -0.64
N PHE A 80 -12.46 -10.06 -0.22
CA PHE A 80 -11.85 -9.07 -1.11
C PHE A 80 -11.14 -9.74 -2.30
N TYR A 81 -10.33 -10.76 -2.04
CA TYR A 81 -9.57 -11.50 -3.04
C TYR A 81 -10.47 -12.11 -4.12
N GLN A 82 -11.62 -12.66 -3.75
CA GLN A 82 -12.57 -13.26 -4.70
C GLN A 82 -13.19 -12.24 -5.66
N GLN A 83 -13.34 -11.00 -5.21
CA GLN A 83 -13.92 -9.91 -6.00
C GLN A 83 -12.86 -9.04 -6.67
N TYR A 84 -11.57 -9.28 -6.37
CA TYR A 84 -10.48 -8.46 -6.84
C TYR A 84 -10.31 -8.59 -8.36
N ASN A 85 -10.30 -7.43 -9.03
CA ASN A 85 -9.98 -7.34 -10.44
C ASN A 85 -8.91 -6.25 -10.63
N PRO A 86 -7.71 -6.59 -11.14
CA PRO A 86 -6.65 -5.62 -11.39
C PRO A 86 -7.07 -4.47 -12.31
N ALA A 87 -8.02 -4.70 -13.23
CA ALA A 87 -8.54 -3.68 -14.14
C ALA A 87 -9.37 -2.60 -13.41
N ASN A 88 -9.84 -2.88 -12.19
CA ASN A 88 -10.62 -1.95 -11.38
C ASN A 88 -9.76 -1.09 -10.45
N ILE A 89 -8.43 -1.31 -10.43
CA ILE A 89 -7.51 -0.47 -9.64
C ILE A 89 -7.62 0.97 -10.15
N ASN A 90 -7.88 1.90 -9.24
CA ASN A 90 -7.94 3.32 -9.55
C ASN A 90 -6.52 3.87 -9.75
N MET A 91 -6.00 3.73 -10.96
CA MET A 91 -4.66 4.20 -11.34
C MET A 91 -4.52 5.72 -11.17
N LEU A 92 -5.58 6.51 -11.40
CA LEU A 92 -5.53 7.97 -11.19
C LEU A 92 -5.30 8.31 -9.72
N ALA A 93 -6.01 7.64 -8.79
CA ALA A 93 -5.78 7.81 -7.36
C ALA A 93 -4.38 7.34 -6.96
N PHE A 94 -3.92 6.20 -7.49
CA PHE A 94 -2.60 5.65 -7.23
C PHE A 94 -1.46 6.57 -7.73
N GLU A 95 -1.57 7.13 -8.93
CA GLU A 95 -0.57 8.00 -9.55
C GLU A 95 -0.38 9.31 -8.77
N LYS A 96 -1.44 9.83 -8.15
CA LYS A 96 -1.35 11.01 -7.26
C LYS A 96 -0.36 10.79 -6.11
N TYR A 97 -0.27 9.56 -5.59
CA TYR A 97 0.70 9.20 -4.57
C TYR A 97 2.08 8.86 -5.13
N SER A 98 2.16 8.46 -6.41
CA SER A 98 3.44 8.26 -7.12
C SER A 98 4.16 9.57 -7.42
N ALA A 99 3.38 10.62 -7.75
CA ALA A 99 3.89 11.97 -7.97
C ALA A 99 4.51 12.55 -6.69
N TYR A 100 3.98 12.14 -5.52
CA TYR A 100 4.53 12.49 -4.22
C TYR A 100 5.94 11.92 -3.98
N ASN A 101 6.32 10.87 -4.70
CA ASN A 101 7.56 10.15 -4.39
C ASN A 101 8.77 10.70 -5.15
N ILE A 102 8.78 10.88 -6.48
CA ILE A 102 10.06 11.19 -7.15
C ILE A 102 9.94 12.02 -8.44
N THR A 103 9.00 11.77 -9.35
CA THR A 103 9.17 12.22 -10.75
C THR A 103 9.13 13.75 -10.93
N ASP A 104 8.18 14.44 -10.28
CA ASP A 104 8.08 15.90 -10.38
C ASP A 104 9.18 16.61 -9.58
N THR A 105 9.47 16.13 -8.36
CA THR A 105 10.57 16.65 -7.54
C THR A 105 11.94 16.47 -8.21
N LEU A 106 12.18 15.31 -8.84
CA LEU A 106 13.42 15.02 -9.55
C LEU A 106 13.53 15.82 -10.85
N ALA A 107 12.43 15.94 -11.62
CA ALA A 107 12.40 16.77 -12.82
C ALA A 107 12.65 18.25 -12.50
N GLN A 108 12.03 18.77 -11.44
CA GLN A 108 12.27 20.14 -10.97
C GLN A 108 13.69 20.35 -10.42
N ALA A 109 14.25 19.36 -9.71
CA ALA A 109 15.63 19.42 -9.23
C ALA A 109 16.64 19.39 -10.39
N LEU A 110 16.40 18.55 -11.41
CA LEU A 110 17.22 18.48 -12.62
C LEU A 110 17.13 19.77 -13.43
N ASN A 111 15.92 20.32 -13.64
CA ASN A 111 15.74 21.59 -14.35
C ASN A 111 16.50 22.73 -13.68
N LYS A 112 16.51 22.81 -12.34
CA LYS A 112 17.29 23.82 -11.59
C LYS A 112 18.80 23.71 -11.81
N ILE A 113 19.32 22.51 -12.06
CA ILE A 113 20.76 22.29 -12.30
C ILE A 113 21.12 22.59 -13.75
N THR A 114 20.22 22.36 -14.71
CA THR A 114 20.45 22.67 -16.13
C THR A 114 20.23 24.14 -16.49
N GLU A 115 19.56 24.91 -15.62
CA GLU A 115 19.38 26.37 -15.76
C GLU A 115 20.43 27.19 -14.98
N SER A 116 21.43 26.54 -14.37
CA SER A 116 22.62 27.14 -13.75
C SER A 116 23.85 27.05 -14.64
#